data_AF-A0A0A1CWG6-F1
#
_entry.id   AF-A0A0A1CWG6-F1
#
_cell.length_a   1.000
_cell.length_b   1.000
_cell.length_c   1.000
_cell.angle_alpha   90.00
_cell.angle_beta   90.00
_cell.angle_gamma   90.00
#
_symmetry.space_group_name_H-M   'P 1'
#
loop_
_entity.id
_entity.type
_entity.pdbx_description
1 polymer ?
#
loop_
_entity_poly.entity_id
_entity_poly.type
_entity_poly.pdbx_seq_one_letter_code
_entity_poly.pdbx_strand_id
1 'polypeptide(L)'
;MGISYFARPVPAGLVNIAKIDPGAFLDDALFWRTWTEHKGRPETLSLGDAWSDLQTLLADTRKDPPRPAYELVRGEPQYPGWHIQPFDRVLDPEQVTAVAGDLAQTDLKEMYQHCLPLHSPDWAAILAGRRGYVESYLAAAASFTAELSARGFGLIYSIG
;
A
#
# COMPACT_ATOMS: atom_id res chain seq x y z
N MET A 1 15.90 6.11 11.81
CA MET A 1 15.20 5.01 11.12
C MET A 1 13.85 5.54 10.73
N GLY A 2 13.54 5.59 9.45
CA GLY A 2 12.29 6.16 8.92
C GLY A 2 11.15 5.13 8.97
N ILE A 3 9.91 5.64 8.93
CA ILE A 3 8.71 4.82 8.80
C ILE A 3 8.72 4.17 7.42
N SER A 4 8.57 2.86 7.38
CA SER A 4 8.56 2.08 6.16
C SER A 4 7.18 1.47 5.89
N TYR A 5 6.90 1.25 4.61
CA TYR A 5 5.73 0.49 4.19
C TYR A 5 6.15 -0.84 3.60
N PHE A 6 5.42 -1.88 4.00
CA PHE A 6 5.60 -3.21 3.45
C PHE A 6 4.26 -3.98 3.39
N ALA A 7 4.06 -4.76 2.33
CA ALA A 7 2.85 -5.54 2.12
C ALA A 7 3.14 -6.97 1.60
N ARG A 8 2.25 -7.89 1.95
CA ARG A 8 2.32 -9.31 1.55
C ARG A 8 0.99 -9.84 0.99
N PRO A 9 1.07 -10.82 0.08
CA PRO A 9 -0.10 -11.59 -0.35
C PRO A 9 -0.68 -12.40 0.81
N VAL A 10 -2.01 -12.46 0.91
CA VAL A 10 -2.74 -13.33 1.84
C VAL A 10 -3.70 -14.22 1.03
N PRO A 11 -3.63 -15.56 1.13
CA PRO A 11 -4.59 -16.44 0.48
C PRO A 11 -6.02 -16.16 0.98
N ALA A 12 -7.02 -16.20 0.08
CA ALA A 12 -8.42 -15.90 0.43
C ALA A 12 -8.92 -16.62 1.69
N GLY A 13 -8.59 -17.91 1.84
CA GLY A 13 -9.01 -18.72 3.00
C GLY A 13 -8.39 -18.30 4.34
N LEU A 14 -7.33 -17.49 4.33
CA LEU A 14 -6.62 -17.03 5.54
C LEU A 14 -6.89 -15.57 5.87
N VAL A 15 -7.60 -14.82 5.02
CA VAL A 15 -7.83 -13.38 5.21
C VAL A 15 -8.52 -13.06 6.53
N ASN A 16 -9.52 -13.86 6.93
CA ASN A 16 -10.20 -13.68 8.22
C ASN A 16 -9.28 -13.92 9.41
N ILE A 17 -8.31 -14.84 9.29
CA ILE A 17 -7.31 -15.07 10.34
C ILE A 17 -6.35 -13.90 10.40
N ALA A 18 -5.89 -13.41 9.24
CA ALA A 18 -5.01 -12.24 9.16
C ALA A 18 -5.65 -10.97 9.74
N LYS A 19 -6.98 -10.82 9.64
CA LYS A 19 -7.72 -9.72 10.27
C LYS A 19 -7.75 -9.80 11.81
N ILE A 20 -7.78 -11.02 12.35
CA ILE A 20 -7.81 -11.26 13.80
C ILE A 20 -6.41 -11.13 14.40
N ASP A 21 -5.40 -11.66 13.71
CA ASP A 21 -4.00 -11.63 14.13
C ASP A 21 -3.08 -11.24 12.96
N PRO A 22 -2.94 -9.93 12.68
CA PRO A 22 -2.03 -9.43 11.64
C PRO A 22 -0.57 -9.84 11.86
N GLY A 23 -0.13 -9.91 13.12
CA GLY A 23 1.26 -10.20 13.50
C GLY A 23 1.73 -11.57 13.03
N ALA A 24 0.85 -12.58 13.05
CA ALA A 24 1.14 -13.91 12.51
C ALA A 24 1.50 -13.89 10.99
N PHE A 25 1.08 -12.86 10.25
CA PHE A 25 1.38 -12.71 8.83
C PHE A 25 2.46 -11.65 8.56
N LEU A 26 2.78 -10.77 9.50
CA LEU A 26 3.81 -9.75 9.34
C LEU A 26 5.17 -10.23 9.90
N ASP A 27 5.17 -10.86 11.08
CA ASP A 27 6.37 -11.15 11.86
C ASP A 27 6.78 -12.64 11.88
N ASP A 28 5.88 -13.56 11.53
CA ASP A 28 6.16 -15.00 11.67
C ASP A 28 7.09 -15.51 10.55
N ALA A 29 8.39 -15.48 10.84
CA ALA A 29 9.43 -16.01 9.96
C ALA A 29 9.25 -17.51 9.64
N LEU A 30 8.59 -18.30 10.51
CA LEU A 30 8.35 -19.72 10.29
C LEU A 30 7.18 -19.96 9.33
N PHE A 31 6.09 -19.20 9.47
CA PHE A 31 4.98 -19.16 8.50
C PHE A 31 5.52 -18.79 7.12
N TRP A 32 6.34 -17.73 7.04
CA TRP A 32 6.89 -17.32 5.76
C TRP A 32 7.91 -18.28 5.21
N ARG A 33 8.73 -18.92 6.05
CA ARG A 33 9.67 -19.96 5.60
C ARG A 33 8.96 -21.15 4.97
N THR A 34 7.93 -21.68 5.64
CA THR A 34 7.15 -22.81 5.12
C THR A 34 6.34 -22.43 3.88
N TRP A 35 5.87 -21.18 3.80
CA TRP A 35 5.21 -20.67 2.59
C TRP A 35 6.19 -20.36 1.44
N THR A 36 7.43 -19.92 1.71
CA THR A 36 8.44 -19.60 0.68
C THR A 36 8.93 -20.81 -0.10
N GLU A 37 8.76 -22.02 0.43
CA GLU A 37 9.15 -23.26 -0.27
C GLU A 37 8.16 -23.65 -1.38
N HIS A 38 6.98 -23.03 -1.43
CA HIS A 38 6.03 -23.20 -2.53
C HIS A 38 6.40 -22.33 -3.73
N LYS A 39 6.84 -22.99 -4.82
CA LYS A 39 7.00 -22.35 -6.14
C LYS A 39 5.69 -21.68 -6.56
N GLY A 40 5.75 -20.37 -6.78
CA GLY A 40 4.63 -19.57 -7.29
C GLY A 40 4.03 -18.58 -6.30
N ARG A 41 4.69 -18.17 -5.21
CA ARG A 41 4.17 -17.07 -4.39
C ARG A 41 4.29 -15.71 -5.12
N PRO A 42 3.28 -14.82 -5.03
CA PRO A 42 3.45 -13.41 -5.42
C PRO A 42 4.59 -12.75 -4.63
N GLU A 43 5.29 -11.82 -5.26
CA GLU A 43 6.31 -11.02 -4.58
C GLU A 43 5.71 -10.14 -3.48
N THR A 44 6.53 -9.64 -2.55
CA THR A 44 6.08 -8.64 -1.57
C THR A 44 6.25 -7.24 -2.14
N LEU A 45 5.36 -6.33 -1.77
CA LEU A 45 5.51 -4.91 -2.11
C LEU A 45 6.19 -4.19 -0.95
N SER A 46 7.20 -3.38 -1.25
CA SER A 46 7.68 -2.33 -0.35
C SER A 46 7.54 -1.00 -1.06
N LEU A 47 7.06 0.03 -0.36
CA LEU A 47 6.93 1.37 -0.90
C LEU A 47 8.01 2.33 -0.41
N GLY A 48 8.96 1.87 0.42
CA GLY A 48 9.99 2.75 1.01
C GLY A 48 9.34 3.95 1.71
N ASP A 49 9.85 5.15 1.48
CA ASP A 49 9.27 6.42 1.93
C ASP A 49 8.23 6.99 0.94
N ALA A 50 7.92 6.30 -0.16
CA ALA A 50 6.93 6.76 -1.14
C ALA A 50 5.50 6.57 -0.64
N TRP A 51 5.27 5.79 0.42
CA TRP A 51 3.93 5.50 0.93
C TRP A 51 3.17 6.78 1.34
N SER A 52 3.84 7.76 1.95
CA SER A 52 3.21 9.01 2.38
C SER A 52 2.86 9.91 1.20
N ASP A 53 3.72 9.92 0.18
CA ASP A 53 3.48 10.65 -1.06
C ASP A 53 2.27 10.03 -1.80
N LEU A 54 2.23 8.70 -1.89
CA LEU A 54 1.12 7.95 -2.49
C LEU A 54 -0.16 8.11 -1.68
N GLN A 55 -0.10 8.10 -0.35
CA GLN A 55 -1.24 8.34 0.51
C GLN A 55 -1.86 9.71 0.24
N THR A 56 -1.03 10.75 0.14
CA THR A 56 -1.47 12.11 -0.16
C THR A 56 -2.10 12.20 -1.55
N LEU A 57 -1.48 11.60 -2.55
CA LEU A 57 -1.98 11.59 -3.92
C LEU A 57 -3.32 10.84 -4.02
N LEU A 58 -3.41 9.64 -3.45
CA LEU A 58 -4.56 8.74 -3.58
C LEU A 58 -5.75 9.14 -2.70
N ALA A 59 -5.54 9.91 -1.64
CA ALA A 59 -6.61 10.40 -0.77
C ALA A 59 -7.64 11.26 -1.51
N ASP A 60 -7.24 11.95 -2.59
CA ASP A 60 -8.05 12.87 -3.41
C ASP A 60 -9.21 13.49 -2.62
N THR A 61 -8.89 14.46 -1.76
CA THR A 61 -9.79 15.05 -0.75
C THR A 61 -11.07 15.70 -1.30
N ARG A 62 -11.27 15.70 -2.62
CA ARG A 62 -12.47 16.17 -3.31
C ARG A 62 -13.48 15.06 -3.59
N LYS A 63 -13.09 13.79 -3.50
CA LYS A 63 -13.97 12.65 -3.68
C LYS A 63 -14.31 12.05 -2.31
N ASP A 64 -15.61 12.02 -2.01
CA ASP A 64 -16.15 11.28 -0.87
C ASP A 64 -17.11 10.20 -1.38
N PRO A 65 -16.77 8.90 -1.24
CA PRO A 65 -15.59 8.36 -0.56
C PRO A 65 -14.27 8.54 -1.36
N PRO A 66 -13.10 8.42 -0.70
CA PRO A 66 -11.79 8.38 -1.36
C PRO A 66 -11.71 7.27 -2.43
N ARG A 67 -10.73 7.40 -3.32
CA ARG A 67 -10.49 6.41 -4.37
C ARG A 67 -10.20 5.02 -3.79
N PRO A 68 -10.62 3.92 -4.42
CA PRO A 68 -10.31 2.57 -3.92
C PRO A 68 -8.83 2.34 -3.68
N ALA A 69 -7.93 2.85 -4.54
CA ALA A 69 -6.49 2.68 -4.35
C ALA A 69 -5.94 3.30 -3.05
N TYR A 70 -6.64 4.26 -2.45
CA TYR A 70 -6.27 4.82 -1.14
C TYR A 70 -6.24 3.75 -0.04
N GLU A 71 -7.05 2.70 -0.15
CA GLU A 71 -7.08 1.61 0.82
C GLU A 71 -5.74 0.86 0.94
N LEU A 72 -4.89 0.91 -0.09
CA LEU A 72 -3.55 0.33 -0.08
C LEU A 72 -2.59 1.07 0.86
N VAL A 73 -2.84 2.35 1.14
CA VAL A 73 -1.92 3.23 1.90
C VAL A 73 -2.66 3.97 3.01
N ARG A 74 -3.81 3.45 3.44
CA ARG A 74 -4.65 4.08 4.45
C ARG A 74 -4.04 3.90 5.84
N GLY A 75 -4.23 4.91 6.68
CA GLY A 75 -3.81 4.88 8.08
C GLY A 75 -2.41 5.45 8.31
N GLU A 76 -2.08 5.65 9.58
CA GLU A 76 -0.82 6.26 9.99
C GLU A 76 -0.31 5.55 11.25
N PRO A 77 1.02 5.32 11.37
CA PRO A 77 1.60 4.78 12.59
C PRO A 77 1.40 5.76 13.75
N GLN A 78 1.26 5.21 14.95
CA GLN A 78 1.11 6.01 16.16
C GLN A 78 2.42 6.09 16.95
N TYR A 79 2.58 7.19 17.69
CA TYR A 79 3.77 7.48 18.50
C TYR A 79 3.44 7.60 19.99
N PRO A 80 3.06 6.51 20.68
CA PRO A 80 2.91 6.54 22.13
C PRO A 80 4.28 6.66 22.81
N GLY A 81 4.72 7.91 23.03
CA GLY A 81 5.98 8.22 23.71
C GLY A 81 7.21 7.92 22.86
N TRP A 82 7.98 6.88 23.24
CA TRP A 82 9.26 6.51 22.58
C TRP A 82 9.14 5.31 21.64
N HIS A 83 7.94 4.75 21.46
CA HIS A 83 7.70 3.59 20.62
C HIS A 83 6.92 3.99 19.36
N ILE A 84 7.21 3.31 18.25
CA ILE A 84 6.40 3.36 17.04
C ILE A 84 5.44 2.19 17.12
N GLN A 85 4.14 2.47 17.09
CA GLN A 85 3.11 1.47 16.92
C GLN A 85 2.72 1.46 15.44
N PRO A 86 3.04 0.37 14.70
CA PRO A 86 2.73 0.30 13.28
C PRO A 86 1.22 0.31 13.05
N PHE A 87 0.82 0.78 11.87
CA PHE A 87 -0.53 0.64 11.37
C PHE A 87 -0.62 -0.58 10.46
N ASP A 88 -1.37 -1.59 10.89
CA ASP A 88 -1.60 -2.81 10.13
C ASP A 88 -3.01 -2.82 9.53
N ARG A 89 -3.11 -3.27 8.28
CA ARG A 89 -4.40 -3.45 7.62
C ARG A 89 -4.39 -4.65 6.69
N VAL A 90 -5.54 -5.31 6.65
CA VAL A 90 -5.82 -6.42 5.74
C VAL A 90 -6.92 -6.01 4.76
N LEU A 91 -6.69 -6.26 3.47
CA LEU A 91 -7.66 -6.12 2.39
C LEU A 91 -8.13 -7.49 1.92
N ASP A 92 -9.43 -7.66 1.80
CA ASP A 92 -10.05 -8.83 1.18
C ASP A 92 -9.73 -8.90 -0.32
N PRO A 93 -9.85 -10.08 -0.97
CA PRO A 93 -9.60 -10.21 -2.40
C PRO A 93 -10.43 -9.24 -3.25
N GLU A 94 -11.68 -8.99 -2.86
CA GLU A 94 -12.55 -8.02 -3.54
C GLU A 94 -12.02 -6.58 -3.44
N GLN A 95 -11.50 -6.20 -2.27
CA GLN A 95 -10.87 -4.89 -2.08
C GLN A 95 -9.58 -4.77 -2.88
N VAL A 96 -8.77 -5.85 -2.94
CA VAL A 96 -7.58 -5.91 -3.78
C VAL A 96 -7.94 -5.75 -5.27
N THR A 97 -9.02 -6.39 -5.74
CA THR A 97 -9.51 -6.20 -7.12
C THR A 97 -9.94 -4.76 -7.38
N ALA A 98 -10.65 -4.12 -6.45
CA ALA A 98 -11.05 -2.72 -6.59
C ALA A 98 -9.82 -1.79 -6.63
N VAL A 99 -8.83 -2.02 -5.77
CA VAL A 99 -7.55 -1.29 -5.76
C VAL A 99 -6.81 -1.48 -7.08
N ALA A 100 -6.67 -2.72 -7.56
CA ALA A 100 -5.97 -3.01 -8.81
C ALA A 100 -6.64 -2.32 -10.02
N GLY A 101 -7.98 -2.34 -10.07
CA GLY A 101 -8.74 -1.67 -11.11
C GLY A 101 -8.58 -0.15 -11.11
N ASP A 102 -8.56 0.47 -9.92
CA ASP A 102 -8.36 1.92 -9.78
C ASP A 102 -6.92 2.34 -10.09
N LEU A 103 -5.92 1.57 -9.63
CA LEU A 103 -4.51 1.79 -9.94
C LEU A 103 -4.23 1.68 -11.45
N ALA A 104 -4.86 0.74 -12.15
CA ALA A 104 -4.73 0.60 -13.60
C ALA A 104 -5.27 1.80 -14.39
N GLN A 105 -6.19 2.57 -13.81
CA GLN A 105 -6.76 3.77 -14.42
C GLN A 105 -6.11 5.06 -13.91
N THR A 106 -5.11 4.96 -13.03
CA THR A 106 -4.51 6.11 -12.37
C THR A 106 -3.46 6.79 -13.24
N ASP A 107 -3.72 8.05 -13.64
CA ASP A 107 -2.72 8.93 -14.24
C ASP A 107 -2.09 9.84 -13.19
N LEU A 108 -0.83 9.56 -12.83
CA LEU A 108 -0.08 10.39 -11.90
C LEU A 108 0.10 11.82 -12.39
N LYS A 109 0.25 12.06 -13.69
CA LYS A 109 0.41 13.41 -14.23
C LYS A 109 -0.81 14.26 -13.91
N GLU A 110 -2.00 13.69 -14.08
CA GLU A 110 -3.26 14.34 -13.72
C GLU A 110 -3.30 14.58 -12.21
N MET A 111 -3.03 13.57 -11.38
CA MET A 111 -3.04 13.71 -9.92
C MET A 111 -2.08 14.79 -9.43
N TYR A 112 -0.88 14.88 -10.00
CA TYR A 112 0.07 15.95 -9.67
C TYR A 112 -0.53 17.32 -9.95
N GLN A 113 -1.04 17.57 -11.15
CA GLN A 113 -1.66 18.86 -11.50
C GLN A 113 -2.79 19.25 -10.52
N HIS A 114 -3.47 18.24 -9.99
CA HIS A 114 -4.59 18.38 -9.08
C HIS A 114 -4.19 18.56 -7.60
N CYS A 115 -3.09 17.98 -7.15
CA CYS A 115 -2.60 18.06 -5.76
C CYS A 115 -1.69 19.27 -5.51
N LEU A 116 -0.91 19.72 -6.50
CA LEU A 116 -0.02 20.88 -6.38
C LEU A 116 -0.73 22.16 -5.88
N PRO A 117 -1.98 22.48 -6.29
CA PRO A 117 -2.71 23.64 -5.78
C PRO A 117 -3.18 23.51 -4.33
N LEU A 118 -3.23 22.30 -3.76
CA LEU A 118 -3.83 22.03 -2.44
C LEU A 118 -2.84 22.09 -1.27
N HIS A 119 -1.54 21.94 -1.53
CA HIS A 119 -0.54 21.83 -0.47
C HIS A 119 0.31 23.10 -0.32
N SER A 120 1.34 23.27 -1.16
CA SER A 120 2.22 24.44 -1.15
C SER A 120 3.21 24.40 -2.33
N PRO A 121 3.85 25.53 -2.68
CA PRO A 121 4.97 25.54 -3.63
C PRO A 121 6.15 24.66 -3.21
N ASP A 122 6.38 24.48 -1.90
CA ASP A 122 7.47 23.64 -1.39
C ASP A 122 7.18 22.16 -1.62
N TRP A 123 5.94 21.72 -1.37
CA TRP A 123 5.49 20.37 -1.69
C TRP A 123 5.59 20.08 -3.18
N ALA A 124 5.25 21.08 -4.00
CA ALA A 124 5.38 21.00 -5.44
C ALA A 124 6.83 20.76 -5.90
N ALA A 125 7.79 21.49 -5.32
CA ALA A 125 9.21 21.31 -5.62
C ALA A 125 9.74 19.95 -5.15
N ILE A 126 9.34 19.50 -3.95
CA ILE A 126 9.71 18.19 -3.40
C ILE A 126 9.21 17.06 -4.30
N LEU A 127 7.92 17.06 -4.65
CA LEU A 127 7.35 16.04 -5.52
C LEU A 127 7.92 16.10 -6.93
N ALA A 128 8.18 17.29 -7.48
CA ALA A 128 8.84 17.40 -8.78
C ALA A 128 10.22 16.71 -8.79
N GLY A 129 11.00 16.86 -7.71
CA GLY A 129 12.28 16.18 -7.53
C GLY A 129 12.17 14.67 -7.27
N ARG A 130 11.05 14.19 -6.72
CA ARG A 130 10.81 12.78 -6.39
C ARG A 130 9.85 12.07 -7.36
N ARG A 131 9.41 12.73 -8.42
CA ARG A 131 8.34 12.24 -9.30
C ARG A 131 8.62 10.85 -9.88
N GLY A 132 9.80 10.65 -10.47
CA GLY A 132 10.19 9.36 -11.04
C GLY A 132 10.32 8.25 -9.99
N TYR A 133 10.65 8.63 -8.75
CA TYR A 133 10.68 7.72 -7.61
C TYR A 133 9.26 7.29 -7.21
N VAL A 134 8.32 8.22 -7.07
CA VAL A 134 6.92 7.89 -6.74
C VAL A 134 6.25 7.12 -7.89
N GLU A 135 6.54 7.47 -9.15
CA GLU A 135 6.03 6.76 -10.33
C GLU A 135 6.47 5.30 -10.38
N SER A 136 7.72 4.99 -10.02
CA SER A 136 8.20 3.61 -10.01
C SER A 136 7.51 2.77 -8.92
N TYR A 137 7.27 3.35 -7.74
CA TYR A 137 6.54 2.67 -6.66
C TYR A 137 5.06 2.50 -6.97
N LEU A 138 4.41 3.45 -7.66
CA LEU A 138 3.03 3.26 -8.12
C LEU A 138 2.96 2.12 -9.15
N ALA A 139 3.90 2.05 -10.09
CA ALA A 139 3.95 0.98 -11.08
C ALA A 139 4.17 -0.40 -10.42
N ALA A 140 5.02 -0.46 -9.37
CA ALA A 140 5.20 -1.66 -8.57
C ALA A 140 3.91 -2.05 -7.82
N ALA A 141 3.22 -1.07 -7.20
CA ALA A 141 1.95 -1.29 -6.53
C ALA A 141 0.86 -1.79 -7.48
N ALA A 142 0.75 -1.21 -8.67
CA ALA A 142 -0.21 -1.62 -9.70
C ALA A 142 0.08 -3.05 -10.19
N SER A 143 1.34 -3.37 -10.48
CA SER A 143 1.74 -4.71 -10.92
C SER A 143 1.45 -5.77 -9.86
N PHE A 144 1.80 -5.47 -8.61
CA PHE A 144 1.58 -6.36 -7.48
C PHE A 144 0.09 -6.60 -7.21
N THR A 145 -0.71 -5.55 -7.11
CA THR A 145 -2.16 -5.68 -6.86
C THR A 145 -2.89 -6.35 -8.02
N ALA A 146 -2.45 -6.14 -9.27
CA ALA A 146 -2.96 -6.86 -10.43
C ALA A 146 -2.66 -8.37 -10.34
N GLU A 147 -1.44 -8.76 -9.94
CA GLU A 147 -1.12 -10.18 -9.72
C GLU A 147 -2.00 -10.80 -8.63
N LEU A 148 -2.15 -10.12 -7.49
CA LEU A 148 -2.98 -10.62 -6.39
C LEU A 148 -4.44 -10.78 -6.80
N SER A 149 -4.98 -9.78 -7.50
CA SER A 149 -6.35 -9.81 -8.02
C SER A 149 -6.56 -10.98 -8.97
N ALA A 150 -5.64 -11.21 -9.92
CA ALA A 150 -5.76 -12.31 -10.89
C ALA A 150 -5.78 -13.69 -10.21
N ARG A 151 -5.22 -13.79 -9.01
CA ARG A 151 -5.07 -15.03 -8.25
C ARG A 151 -6.10 -15.18 -7.12
N GLY A 152 -6.94 -14.17 -6.90
CA GLY A 152 -7.93 -14.15 -5.81
C GLY A 152 -7.29 -14.04 -4.43
N PHE A 153 -6.14 -13.37 -4.31
CA PHE A 153 -5.47 -13.14 -3.04
C PHE A 153 -5.95 -11.84 -2.39
N GLY A 154 -6.06 -11.86 -1.07
CA GLY A 154 -6.08 -10.66 -0.25
C GLY A 154 -4.67 -10.12 -0.03
N LEU A 155 -4.58 -9.08 0.78
CA LEU A 155 -3.33 -8.37 1.06
C LEU A 155 -3.28 -7.98 2.53
N ILE A 156 -2.11 -8.04 3.14
CA ILE A 156 -1.83 -7.40 4.42
C ILE A 156 -0.68 -6.41 4.25
N TYR A 157 -0.75 -5.25 4.90
CA TYR A 157 0.36 -4.31 4.97
C TYR A 157 0.54 -3.71 6.36
N SER A 158 1.76 -3.23 6.60
CA SER A 158 2.18 -2.50 7.78
C SER A 158 2.84 -1.18 7.37
N ILE A 159 2.51 -0.11 8.09
CA ILE A 159 3.17 1.20 8.03
C ILE A 159 3.82 1.44 9.39
N GLY A 160 5.15 1.45 9.46
CA GLY A 160 5.90 1.52 10.73
C GLY A 160 7.39 1.70 10.58
#